data_AF-A0A368G492-F1
#
_entry.id   AF-A0A368G492-F1
#
_cell.length_a   1.000
_cell.length_b   1.000
_cell.length_c   1.000
_cell.angle_alpha   90.00
_cell.angle_beta   90.00
_cell.angle_gamma   90.00
#
_symmetry.space_group_name_H-M   'P 1'
#
loop_
_entity.id
_entity.type
_entity.pdbx_description
1 polymer ?
#
loop_
_entity_poly.entity_id
_entity_poly.type
_entity_poly.pdbx_seq_one_letter_code
_entity_poly.pdbx_strand_id
1 'polypeptide(L)'
;MGYSIITSEIAIKCTSQVLRQMRNALNFTYSIYEVEDGSFGSMDQNGNWNGLIGALVSGSADIALAPLSVTAERENDVDFTVPYYDLVGTTILMKKPDMEYSLFKFMKNGLFGYA
;
A
#
# COMPACT_ATOMS: atom_id res chain seq x y z
N MET A 1 16.49 5.91 -22.41
CA MET A 1 15.05 5.64 -22.50
C MET A 1 14.35 6.42 -21.41
N GLY A 2 13.25 7.10 -21.75
CA GLY A 2 12.44 7.85 -20.79
C GLY A 2 11.21 7.04 -20.40
N TYR A 3 10.94 6.90 -19.11
CA TYR A 3 9.77 6.18 -18.60
C TYR A 3 8.79 7.14 -17.90
N SER A 4 7.51 6.90 -18.12
CA SER A 4 6.41 7.55 -17.42
C SER A 4 6.01 6.73 -16.19
N ILE A 5 6.00 7.38 -15.02
CA ILE A 5 5.75 6.71 -13.74
C ILE A 5 4.54 7.33 -13.08
N ILE A 6 3.57 6.48 -12.71
CA ILE A 6 2.35 6.88 -12.03
C ILE A 6 2.34 6.41 -10.57
N THR A 7 1.79 7.23 -9.67
CA THR A 7 1.67 6.93 -8.23
C THR A 7 0.31 7.35 -7.67
N SER A 8 -0.11 6.73 -6.57
CA SER A 8 -1.23 7.18 -5.72
C SER A 8 -0.66 7.81 -4.44
N GLU A 9 -1.05 9.04 -4.09
CA GLU A 9 -0.56 9.85 -2.95
C GLU A 9 0.87 10.42 -3.04
N ILE A 10 1.21 11.29 -2.06
CA ILE A 10 2.56 11.78 -1.71
C ILE A 10 3.43 10.64 -1.10
N ALA A 11 3.39 9.44 -1.70
CA ALA A 11 4.36 8.37 -1.46
C ALA A 11 5.77 8.74 -1.96
N ILE A 12 5.93 9.96 -2.50
CA ILE A 12 7.15 10.48 -3.14
C ILE A 12 8.37 10.36 -2.23
N LYS A 13 8.26 10.47 -0.89
CA LYS A 13 9.47 10.64 -0.08
C LYS A 13 10.31 9.37 0.11
N CYS A 14 9.69 8.21 0.32
CA CYS A 14 10.42 6.95 0.52
C CYS A 14 10.68 6.24 -0.81
N THR A 15 9.67 6.16 -1.68
CA THR A 15 9.77 5.36 -2.91
C THR A 15 10.65 6.03 -3.98
N SER A 16 10.79 7.36 -3.95
CA SER A 16 11.72 8.07 -4.85
C SER A 16 13.19 7.71 -4.63
N GLN A 17 13.57 7.24 -3.43
CA GLN A 17 14.96 6.87 -3.16
C GLN A 17 15.36 5.61 -3.93
N VAL A 18 14.49 4.59 -3.92
CA VAL A 18 14.69 3.35 -4.68
C VAL A 18 14.76 3.66 -6.16
N LEU A 19 13.81 4.44 -6.67
CA LEU A 19 13.76 4.82 -8.08
C LEU A 19 15.01 5.60 -8.52
N ARG A 20 15.53 6.51 -7.68
CA ARG A 20 16.76 7.24 -7.96
C ARG A 20 17.98 6.32 -8.04
N GLN A 21 18.06 5.27 -7.22
CA GLN A 21 19.13 4.28 -7.30
C GLN A 21 19.03 3.46 -8.59
N MET A 22 17.83 3.00 -8.95
CA MET A 22 17.59 2.30 -10.22
C MET A 22 17.98 3.17 -11.41
N ARG A 23 17.60 4.45 -11.40
CA ARG A 23 17.96 5.42 -12.43
C ARG A 23 19.46 5.52 -12.63
N ASN A 24 20.22 5.61 -11.54
CA ASN A 24 21.68 5.72 -11.60
C ASN A 24 22.34 4.41 -12.07
N ALA A 25 21.81 3.25 -11.67
CA ALA A 25 22.36 1.95 -12.03
C ALA A 25 22.07 1.54 -13.49
N LEU A 26 20.88 1.88 -13.99
CA LEU A 26 20.37 1.47 -15.30
C LEU A 26 20.43 2.60 -16.35
N ASN A 27 20.83 3.81 -15.94
CA ASN A 27 21.00 4.98 -16.80
C ASN A 27 19.74 5.35 -17.62
N PHE A 28 18.58 5.42 -16.97
CA PHE A 28 17.33 5.88 -17.59
C PHE A 28 16.90 7.25 -17.07
N THR A 29 15.92 7.86 -17.72
CA THR A 29 15.25 9.08 -17.23
C THR A 29 13.77 8.80 -16.99
N TYR A 30 13.12 9.58 -16.15
CA TYR A 30 11.71 9.37 -15.86
C TYR A 30 10.98 10.67 -15.52
N SER A 31 9.67 10.67 -15.71
CA SER A 31 8.73 11.66 -15.15
C SER A 31 7.79 10.94 -14.17
N ILE A 32 7.40 11.64 -13.09
CA ILE A 32 6.44 11.12 -12.12
C ILE A 32 5.22 12.02 -12.12
N TYR A 33 4.03 11.43 -12.14
CA TYR A 33 2.77 12.12 -11.94
C TYR A 33 1.82 11.27 -11.09
N GLU A 34 0.77 11.91 -10.58
CA GLU A 34 -0.21 11.27 -9.71
C GLU A 34 -1.43 10.83 -10.53
N VAL A 35 -2.05 9.72 -10.11
CA VAL A 35 -3.29 9.22 -10.70
C VAL A 35 -4.47 10.13 -10.36
N GLU A 36 -5.30 10.44 -11.36
CA GLU A 36 -6.36 11.45 -11.22
C GLU A 36 -7.45 11.05 -10.21
N ASP A 37 -7.81 9.76 -10.16
CA ASP A 37 -8.88 9.24 -9.31
C ASP A 37 -8.41 8.78 -7.92
N GLY A 38 -7.10 8.91 -7.62
CA GLY A 38 -6.47 8.44 -6.40
C GLY A 38 -6.52 6.92 -6.17
N SER A 39 -7.00 6.13 -7.13
CA SER A 39 -7.28 4.71 -6.96
C SER A 39 -6.07 3.85 -7.31
N PHE A 40 -5.86 2.75 -6.57
CA PHE A 40 -4.83 1.76 -6.89
C PHE A 40 -5.18 0.91 -8.11
N GLY A 41 -6.47 0.66 -8.34
CA GLY A 41 -6.97 -0.18 -9.41
C GLY A 41 -7.91 -1.26 -8.92
N SER A 42 -9.15 -1.18 -9.40
CA SER A 42 -10.25 -2.12 -9.22
C SER A 42 -10.89 -2.37 -10.60
N MET A 43 -11.29 -3.62 -10.84
CA MET A 43 -11.95 -4.00 -12.08
C MET A 43 -13.47 -3.77 -11.96
N ASP A 44 -14.07 -3.16 -12.99
CA ASP A 44 -15.53 -3.06 -13.11
C ASP A 44 -16.16 -4.38 -13.62
N GLN A 45 -17.48 -4.45 -13.70
CA GLN A 45 -18.19 -5.65 -14.20
C GLN A 45 -17.92 -5.96 -15.68
N ASN A 46 -17.37 -4.99 -16.43
CA ASN A 46 -17.08 -5.12 -17.85
C ASN A 46 -15.60 -5.50 -18.09
N GLY A 47 -14.80 -5.67 -17.04
CA GLY A 47 -13.37 -5.99 -17.15
C GLY A 47 -12.46 -4.78 -17.26
N ASN A 48 -12.96 -3.55 -17.07
CA ASN A 48 -12.14 -2.36 -17.17
C ASN A 48 -11.49 -2.02 -15.84
N TRP A 49 -10.19 -1.74 -15.88
CA TRP A 49 -9.43 -1.27 -14.74
C TRP A 49 -9.49 0.26 -14.60
N ASN A 50 -9.61 0.75 -13.36
CA ASN A 50 -9.36 2.16 -13.03
C ASN A 50 -7.99 2.35 -12.37
N GLY A 51 -7.70 3.58 -11.90
CA GLY A 51 -6.53 3.85 -11.08
C GLY A 51 -5.19 3.53 -11.73
N LEU A 52 -4.20 3.16 -10.89
CA LEU A 52 -2.85 2.83 -11.34
C LEU A 52 -2.83 1.65 -12.32
N ILE A 53 -3.59 0.58 -12.04
CA ILE A 53 -3.66 -0.58 -12.94
C ILE A 53 -4.25 -0.15 -14.30
N GLY A 54 -5.33 0.63 -14.31
CA GLY A 54 -5.94 1.11 -15.54
C GLY A 54 -4.97 1.94 -16.40
N ALA A 55 -4.16 2.78 -15.75
CA ALA A 55 -3.14 3.56 -16.45
C ALA A 55 -2.03 2.70 -17.08
N LEU A 56 -1.66 1.58 -16.46
CA LEU A 56 -0.72 0.61 -17.04
C LEU A 56 -1.34 -0.15 -18.21
N VAL A 57 -2.56 -0.68 -18.01
CA VAL A 57 -3.27 -1.45 -19.03
C VAL A 57 -3.57 -0.61 -20.28
N SER A 58 -3.89 0.67 -20.12
CA SER A 58 -4.12 1.58 -21.25
C SER A 58 -2.83 2.09 -21.91
N GLY A 59 -1.65 1.81 -21.33
CA GLY A 59 -0.36 2.35 -21.79
C GLY A 59 -0.18 3.85 -21.53
N SER A 60 -0.98 4.44 -20.64
CA SER A 60 -0.84 5.85 -20.25
C SER A 60 0.36 6.05 -19.32
N ALA A 61 0.77 5.00 -18.60
CA ALA A 61 1.97 4.94 -17.76
C ALA A 61 2.79 3.69 -18.10
N ASP A 62 4.11 3.76 -17.96
CA ASP A 62 4.98 2.59 -18.15
C ASP A 62 5.19 1.81 -16.83
N ILE A 63 5.19 2.50 -15.69
CA ILE A 63 5.47 1.92 -14.37
C ILE A 63 4.53 2.53 -13.32
N ALA A 64 3.94 1.68 -12.48
CA ALA A 64 3.23 2.13 -11.28
C ALA A 64 4.13 1.97 -10.05
N LEU A 65 4.27 3.03 -9.26
CA LEU A 65 5.09 3.04 -8.06
C LEU A 65 4.23 3.29 -6.83
N ALA A 66 3.77 2.22 -6.17
CA ALA A 66 2.86 2.32 -5.02
C ALA A 66 2.97 1.09 -4.11
N PRO A 67 2.52 1.17 -2.84
CA PRO A 67 2.38 0.00 -1.96
C PRO A 67 1.19 -0.87 -2.40
N LEU A 68 1.36 -1.55 -3.53
CA LEU A 68 0.29 -2.29 -4.20
C LEU A 68 0.36 -3.78 -3.84
N SER A 69 -0.76 -4.36 -3.38
CA SER A 69 -0.86 -5.80 -3.18
C SER A 69 -0.86 -6.55 -4.51
N VAL A 70 -0.03 -7.60 -4.58
CA VAL A 70 -0.03 -8.57 -5.67
C VAL A 70 -1.24 -9.50 -5.50
N THR A 71 -2.11 -9.52 -6.50
CA THR A 71 -3.29 -10.41 -6.52
C THR A 71 -3.38 -11.09 -7.87
N ALA A 72 -3.92 -12.30 -7.91
CA ALA A 72 -4.07 -13.06 -9.16
C ALA A 72 -4.89 -12.31 -10.21
N GLU A 73 -5.88 -11.52 -9.79
CA GLU A 73 -6.69 -10.69 -10.69
C GLU A 73 -5.83 -9.65 -11.42
N ARG A 74 -4.94 -8.96 -10.69
CA ARG A 74 -4.05 -7.93 -11.26
C ARG A 74 -2.94 -8.53 -12.11
N GLU A 75 -2.40 -9.68 -11.70
CA GLU A 75 -1.34 -10.38 -12.45
C GLU A 75 -1.79 -10.86 -13.84
N ASN A 76 -3.09 -10.93 -14.12
CA ASN A 76 -3.56 -11.24 -15.47
C ASN A 76 -3.29 -10.13 -16.48
N ASP A 77 -3.20 -8.87 -16.03
CA ASP A 77 -3.15 -7.69 -16.89
C ASP A 77 -1.87 -6.85 -16.71
N VAL A 78 -1.13 -7.05 -15.62
CA VAL A 78 0.14 -6.34 -15.35
C VAL A 78 1.21 -7.26 -14.76
N ASP A 79 2.48 -6.93 -15.04
CA ASP A 79 3.63 -7.59 -14.44
C ASP A 79 4.07 -6.89 -13.16
N PHE A 80 4.38 -7.69 -12.12
CA PHE A 80 4.95 -7.21 -10.88
C PHE A 80 6.45 -7.52 -10.80
N THR A 81 7.18 -6.63 -10.13
CA THR A 81 8.56 -6.94 -9.71
C THR A 81 8.55 -7.89 -8.51
N VAL A 82 9.69 -8.53 -8.25
CA VAL A 82 9.88 -9.28 -7.00
C VAL A 82 9.76 -8.29 -5.83
N PRO A 83 8.88 -8.56 -4.84
CA PRO A 83 8.73 -7.67 -3.68
C PRO A 83 10.08 -7.44 -2.98
N TYR A 84 10.43 -6.17 -2.75
CA TYR A 84 11.66 -5.79 -2.05
C TYR A 84 11.44 -5.60 -0.53
N TYR A 85 10.21 -5.77 -0.07
CA TYR A 85 9.80 -5.58 1.31
C TYR A 85 8.90 -6.72 1.76
N ASP A 86 9.31 -7.40 2.82
CA ASP A 86 8.71 -8.65 3.30
C ASP A 86 7.46 -8.46 4.20
N LEU A 87 6.79 -7.30 4.17
CA LEU A 87 5.49 -7.18 4.83
C LEU A 87 4.42 -7.91 4.02
N VAL A 88 4.43 -9.23 4.16
CA VAL A 88 3.37 -10.10 3.68
C VAL A 88 2.40 -10.31 4.84
N GLY A 89 1.22 -9.70 4.78
CA GLY A 89 0.11 -10.02 5.69
C GLY A 89 -0.78 -8.84 6.09
N THR A 90 -2.03 -9.16 6.40
CA THR A 90 -2.98 -8.22 7.02
C THR A 90 -2.89 -8.36 8.55
N THR A 91 -2.65 -7.26 9.25
CA THR A 91 -2.64 -7.23 10.71
C THR A 91 -3.82 -6.41 11.23
N ILE A 92 -4.46 -6.88 12.31
CA ILE A 92 -5.48 -6.11 13.02
C ILE A 92 -4.78 -5.19 14.02
N LEU A 93 -5.04 -3.89 13.89
CA LEU A 93 -4.55 -2.87 14.80
C LEU A 93 -5.70 -2.39 15.69
N MET A 94 -5.45 -2.30 17.00
CA MET A 94 -6.38 -1.72 17.96
C MET A 94 -5.69 -0.65 18.78
N LYS A 95 -6.43 0.39 19.19
CA LYS A 95 -5.93 1.39 20.13
C LYS A 95 -5.50 0.67 21.41
N LYS A 96 -4.29 0.93 21.90
CA LYS A 96 -3.86 0.45 23.22
C LYS A 96 -4.89 0.89 24.27
N PRO A 97 -5.45 -0.02 25.07
CA PRO A 97 -6.44 0.36 26.07
C PRO A 97 -5.80 1.25 27.13
N ASP A 98 -6.50 2.31 27.51
CA ASP A 98 -6.14 3.14 28.67
C ASP A 98 -6.44 2.31 29.92
N MET A 99 -5.41 1.77 30.57
CA MET A 99 -5.59 1.06 31.85
C MET A 99 -5.77 2.09 32.96
N GLU A 100 -7.01 2.25 33.44
CA GLU A 100 -7.23 2.87 34.75
C GLU A 100 -6.70 1.95 35.85
N TYR A 101 -5.50 2.25 36.35
CA TYR A 101 -5.00 1.65 37.58
C TYR A 101 -5.78 2.23 38.76
N SER A 102 -6.91 1.62 39.11
CA SER A 102 -7.58 1.93 40.37
C SER A 102 -6.90 1.17 41.51
N LEU A 103 -6.36 1.90 42.51
CA LEU A 103 -5.83 1.34 43.75
C LEU A 103 -6.82 0.39 44.44
N PHE A 104 -8.12 0.60 44.21
CA PHE A 104 -9.22 -0.16 44.78
C PHE A 104 -9.67 -1.36 43.94
N LYS A 105 -8.91 -1.77 42.93
CA LYS A 105 -9.24 -2.96 42.12
C LYS A 105 -9.42 -4.23 42.97
N PHE A 106 -8.70 -4.34 44.08
CA PHE A 106 -8.88 -5.41 45.08
C PHE A 106 -10.26 -5.40 45.75
N MET A 107 -10.86 -4.22 45.99
CA MET A 107 -12.19 -4.11 46.63
C MET A 107 -13.33 -4.51 45.70
N LYS A 108 -13.14 -4.37 44.37
CA LYS A 108 -14.18 -4.70 43.38
C LYS A 108 -14.32 -6.21 43.10
N ASN A 109 -13.26 -6.99 43.32
CA ASN A 109 -13.26 -8.45 43.13
C ASN A 109 -13.22 -9.22 44.46
N GLY A 110 -13.51 -8.56 45.59
CA GLY A 110 -13.75 -9.21 46.86
C GLY A 110 -15.07 -9.97 46.78
N LEU A 111 -15.00 -11.27 46.44
CA LEU A 111 -16.00 -12.26 46.81
C LEU A 111 -16.19 -12.19 48.33
N PHE A 112 -17.12 -11.35 48.78
CA PHE A 112 -17.81 -11.56 50.05
C PHE A 112 -18.84 -12.69 49.83
N GLY A 113 -18.31 -13.86 49.47
CA GLY A 113 -18.98 -15.12 49.68
C GLY A 113 -18.62 -15.61 51.08
N TYR A 114 -19.61 -16.20 51.74
CA TYR A 114 -19.63 -16.80 53.07
C TYR A 114 -20.04 -15.86 54.21
N ALA A 115 -21.36 -15.97 54.47
CA ALA A 115 -22.09 -16.05 55.75
C ALA A 115 -21.50 -15.37 56.99
#